data_AF-A0A9D6LF43-F1
#
_entry.id   AF-A0A9D6LF43-F1
#
_cell.length_a   1.000
_cell.length_b   1.000
_cell.length_c   1.000
_cell.angle_alpha   90.00
_cell.angle_beta   90.00
_cell.angle_gamma   90.00
#
_symmetry.space_group_name_H-M   'P 1'
#
loop_
_entity.id
_entity.type
_entity.pdbx_description
1 polymer ?
#
loop_
_entity_poly.entity_id
_entity_poly.type
_entity_poly.pdbx_seq_one_letter_code
_entity_poly.pdbx_strand_id
1 'polypeptide(L)'
;QPAQEAQVLSAVKKIPGIASAQLVSREAFLDNFAKYFPQLSGELATLESDTIPRYVKVKVREDEEAAVQDRLLGVRGVETVELNKNRYTGLIGALSTLRKLALALMAGMSAALICILLNHFKLAGAFQAQVRGTLGVLGARRTQVMLPFALEGLIEGAVGGVLAAGLLLAYGHVFEGQMNELFSSIGYHPYHFHLAGLAVALAAVGMLSGMVGSLWAAARVATT
;
A
#
# COMPACT_ATOMS: atom_id res chain seq x y z
N GLN A 1 -28.14 -30.24 16.14
CA GLN A 1 -27.90 -31.65 16.57
C GLN A 1 -26.45 -31.97 16.24
N PRO A 2 -25.65 -32.47 17.19
CA PRO A 2 -24.20 -32.68 17.01
C PRO A 2 -23.84 -33.68 15.89
N ALA A 3 -24.78 -34.57 15.53
CA ALA A 3 -24.60 -35.53 14.43
C ALA A 3 -24.68 -34.91 13.02
N GLN A 4 -25.44 -33.83 12.84
CA GLN A 4 -25.50 -33.09 11.56
C GLN A 4 -24.28 -32.19 11.38
N GLU A 5 -23.72 -31.68 12.47
CA GLU A 5 -22.57 -30.76 12.49
C GLU A 5 -21.28 -31.43 11.97
N ALA A 6 -21.02 -32.68 12.35
CA ALA A 6 -19.89 -33.46 11.83
C ALA A 6 -20.06 -33.85 10.34
N GLN A 7 -21.29 -34.04 9.88
CA GLN A 7 -21.60 -34.32 8.47
C GLN A 7 -21.43 -33.07 7.60
N VAL A 8 -21.86 -31.89 8.09
CA VAL A 8 -21.67 -30.62 7.38
C VAL A 8 -20.18 -30.24 7.34
N LEU A 9 -19.42 -30.41 8.42
CA LEU A 9 -17.96 -30.19 8.44
C LEU A 9 -17.21 -31.09 7.45
N SER A 10 -17.57 -32.36 7.36
CA SER A 10 -16.92 -33.32 6.46
C SER A 10 -17.35 -33.13 5.00
N ALA A 11 -18.56 -32.63 4.73
CA ALA A 11 -19.01 -32.22 3.40
C ALA A 11 -18.34 -30.92 2.94
N VAL A 12 -18.24 -29.92 3.82
CA VAL A 12 -17.61 -28.62 3.52
C VAL A 12 -16.10 -28.79 3.29
N LYS A 13 -15.39 -29.62 4.07
CA LYS A 13 -13.96 -29.90 3.84
C LYS A 13 -13.65 -30.59 2.50
N LYS A 14 -14.63 -31.22 1.85
CA LYS A 14 -14.46 -31.92 0.56
C LYS A 14 -14.64 -31.02 -0.66
N ILE A 15 -15.05 -29.77 -0.49
CA ILE A 15 -15.24 -28.84 -1.61
C ILE A 15 -13.86 -28.29 -2.05
N PRO A 16 -13.49 -28.43 -3.34
CA PRO A 16 -12.27 -27.80 -3.87
C PRO A 16 -12.38 -26.28 -3.75
N GLY A 17 -11.31 -25.63 -3.28
CA GLY A 17 -11.25 -24.15 -3.13
C GLY A 17 -11.37 -23.65 -1.68
N ILE A 18 -11.67 -24.52 -0.72
CA ILE A 18 -11.76 -24.17 0.71
C ILE A 18 -10.41 -24.37 1.40
N ALA A 19 -9.81 -23.26 1.86
CA ALA A 19 -8.52 -23.26 2.54
C ALA A 19 -8.62 -23.71 4.01
N SER A 20 -9.74 -23.39 4.68
CA SER A 20 -10.02 -23.88 6.05
C SER A 20 -11.50 -23.73 6.39
N ALA A 21 -12.08 -24.76 7.02
CA ALA A 21 -13.41 -24.70 7.61
C ALA A 21 -13.28 -24.92 9.12
N GLN A 22 -13.64 -23.91 9.90
CA GLN A 22 -13.69 -23.98 11.35
C GLN A 22 -15.13 -23.85 11.83
N LEU A 23 -15.55 -24.83 12.63
CA LEU A 23 -16.83 -24.77 13.32
C LEU A 23 -16.62 -23.94 14.58
N VAL A 24 -17.29 -22.80 14.65
CA VAL A 24 -17.24 -21.94 15.82
C VAL A 24 -18.33 -22.43 16.76
N SER A 25 -17.94 -23.05 17.86
CA SER A 25 -18.87 -23.45 18.92
C SER A 25 -19.46 -22.19 19.58
N ARG A 26 -20.59 -22.36 20.29
CA ARG A 26 -21.26 -21.29 21.03
C ARG A 26 -20.31 -20.56 21.98
N GLU A 27 -19.49 -21.31 22.70
CA GLU A 27 -18.49 -20.78 23.64
C GLU A 27 -17.45 -19.93 22.90
N ALA A 28 -16.93 -20.44 21.77
CA ALA A 28 -15.99 -19.70 20.95
C ALA A 28 -16.60 -18.43 20.33
N PHE A 29 -17.91 -18.40 20.08
CA PHE A 29 -18.61 -17.20 19.63
C PHE A 29 -18.69 -16.14 20.74
N LEU A 30 -19.12 -16.54 21.94
CA LEU A 30 -19.24 -15.65 23.09
C LEU A 30 -17.88 -15.09 23.53
N ASP A 31 -16.83 -15.92 23.54
CA ASP A 31 -15.47 -15.50 23.86
C ASP A 31 -14.92 -14.49 22.85
N ASN A 32 -15.13 -14.73 21.56
CA ASN A 32 -14.73 -13.78 20.52
C ASN A 32 -15.56 -12.48 20.61
N PHE A 33 -16.87 -12.57 20.83
CA PHE A 33 -17.74 -11.41 20.93
C PHE A 33 -17.38 -10.54 22.15
N ALA A 34 -17.12 -11.14 23.31
CA ALA A 34 -16.65 -10.44 24.49
C ALA A 34 -15.29 -9.75 24.29
N LYS A 35 -14.42 -10.34 23.46
CA LYS A 35 -13.10 -9.78 23.12
C LYS A 35 -13.18 -8.54 22.23
N TYR A 36 -14.11 -8.51 21.26
CA TYR A 36 -14.27 -7.38 20.33
C TYR A 36 -15.29 -6.33 20.80
N PHE A 37 -16.27 -6.72 21.62
CA PHE A 37 -17.35 -5.85 22.09
C PHE A 37 -17.61 -6.03 23.59
N PRO A 38 -16.65 -5.67 24.46
CA PRO A 38 -16.76 -5.89 25.90
C PRO A 38 -17.96 -5.17 26.52
N GLN A 39 -18.39 -4.04 25.95
CA GLN A 39 -19.52 -3.23 26.44
C GLN A 39 -20.90 -3.87 26.18
N LEU A 40 -21.02 -4.74 25.17
CA LEU A 40 -22.26 -5.43 24.78
C LEU A 40 -22.30 -6.89 25.26
N SER A 41 -21.20 -7.36 25.86
CA SER A 41 -21.03 -8.76 26.28
C SER A 41 -22.04 -9.19 27.37
N GLY A 42 -22.43 -8.27 28.26
CA GLY A 42 -23.38 -8.53 29.34
C GLY A 42 -24.81 -8.75 28.85
N GLU A 43 -25.25 -8.05 27.81
CA GLU A 43 -26.59 -8.20 27.23
C GLU A 43 -26.72 -9.47 26.38
N LEU A 44 -25.65 -9.89 25.70
CA LEU A 44 -25.64 -11.13 24.92
C LEU A 44 -25.64 -12.39 25.82
N ALA A 45 -25.02 -12.32 27.01
CA ALA A 45 -24.96 -13.43 27.95
C ALA A 45 -26.35 -13.81 28.51
N THR A 46 -27.29 -12.86 28.51
CA THR A 46 -28.68 -13.05 28.99
C THR A 46 -29.64 -13.62 27.95
N LEU A 47 -29.23 -13.77 26.68
CA LEU A 47 -30.10 -14.31 25.63
C LEU A 47 -30.22 -15.84 25.72
N GLU A 48 -31.43 -16.36 25.51
CA GLU A 48 -31.72 -17.80 25.51
C GLU A 48 -30.92 -18.55 24.44
N SER A 49 -30.57 -19.81 24.73
CA SER A 49 -29.61 -20.60 23.95
C SER A 49 -30.00 -20.88 22.50
N ASP A 50 -31.25 -20.67 22.13
CA ASP A 50 -31.80 -20.94 20.79
C ASP A 50 -31.70 -19.74 19.84
N THR A 51 -31.43 -18.54 20.36
CA THR A 51 -31.33 -17.30 19.57
C THR A 51 -29.91 -17.04 19.06
N ILE A 52 -28.91 -17.78 19.54
CA ILE A 52 -27.50 -17.58 19.15
C ILE A 52 -27.20 -18.36 17.87
N PRO A 53 -26.94 -17.69 16.74
CA PRO A 53 -26.69 -18.37 15.47
C PRO A 53 -25.37 -19.14 15.52
N ARG A 54 -25.42 -20.42 15.15
CA ARG A 54 -24.23 -21.26 14.92
C ARG A 54 -23.80 -21.10 13.46
N TYR A 55 -22.57 -20.65 13.21
CA TYR A 55 -22.05 -20.49 11.85
C TYR A 55 -20.69 -21.18 11.67
N VAL A 56 -20.43 -21.61 10.44
CA VAL A 56 -19.14 -22.21 10.04
C VAL A 56 -18.34 -21.12 9.33
N LYS A 57 -17.17 -20.76 9.87
CA LYS A 57 -16.28 -19.81 9.22
C LYS A 57 -15.45 -20.56 8.18
N VAL A 58 -15.65 -20.22 6.91
CA VAL A 58 -14.95 -20.83 5.77
C VAL A 58 -14.06 -19.78 5.13
N LYS A 59 -12.76 -20.08 5.01
CA LYS A 59 -11.81 -19.26 4.26
C LYS A 59 -11.68 -19.84 2.85
N VAL A 60 -12.03 -19.06 1.84
CA VAL A 60 -11.99 -19.45 0.43
C VAL A 60 -10.82 -18.74 -0.25
N ARG A 61 -10.21 -19.35 -1.28
CA ARG A 61 -9.23 -18.65 -2.11
C ARG A 61 -9.92 -17.60 -2.99
N GLU A 62 -9.29 -16.42 -3.13
CA GLU A 62 -9.85 -15.25 -3.84
C GLU A 62 -10.29 -15.51 -5.29
N ASP A 63 -9.69 -16.51 -5.95
CA ASP A 63 -9.90 -16.87 -7.35
C ASP A 63 -11.13 -17.78 -7.60
N GLU A 64 -11.71 -18.40 -6.57
CA GLU A 64 -12.81 -19.37 -6.71
C GLU A 64 -14.07 -19.03 -5.88
N GLU A 65 -14.15 -17.83 -5.30
CA GLU A 65 -15.20 -17.43 -4.35
C GLU A 65 -16.64 -17.64 -4.86
N ALA A 66 -16.92 -17.27 -6.11
CA ALA A 66 -18.26 -17.41 -6.70
C ALA A 66 -18.63 -18.89 -6.96
N ALA A 67 -17.69 -19.68 -7.45
CA ALA A 67 -17.90 -21.10 -7.71
C ALA A 67 -18.05 -21.92 -6.42
N VAL A 68 -17.38 -21.50 -5.35
CA VAL A 68 -17.48 -22.12 -4.02
C VAL A 68 -18.79 -21.74 -3.32
N GLN A 69 -19.31 -20.53 -3.53
CA GLN A 69 -20.61 -20.10 -3.01
C GLN A 69 -21.75 -21.00 -3.50
N ASP A 70 -21.86 -21.21 -4.81
CA ASP A 70 -22.93 -22.04 -5.41
C ASP A 70 -22.85 -23.48 -4.92
N ARG A 71 -21.64 -24.01 -4.74
CA ARG A 71 -21.41 -25.35 -4.20
C ARG A 71 -21.74 -25.47 -2.71
N LEU A 72 -21.57 -24.40 -1.94
CA LEU A 72 -21.91 -24.36 -0.51
C LEU A 72 -23.41 -24.24 -0.27
N LEU A 73 -24.13 -23.49 -1.11
CA LEU A 73 -25.60 -23.41 -1.08
C LEU A 73 -26.28 -24.74 -1.45
N GLY A 74 -25.60 -25.61 -2.19
CA GLY A 74 -26.08 -26.96 -2.54
C GLY A 74 -25.97 -28.01 -1.42
N VAL A 75 -25.34 -27.70 -0.29
CA VAL A 75 -25.16 -28.64 0.83
C VAL A 75 -26.40 -28.63 1.72
N ARG A 76 -27.07 -29.78 1.89
CA ARG A 76 -28.19 -29.94 2.85
C ARG A 76 -27.74 -29.51 4.25
N GLY A 77 -28.44 -28.53 4.84
CA GLY A 77 -28.16 -28.00 6.18
C GLY A 77 -27.42 -26.65 6.21
N VAL A 78 -27.11 -26.07 5.05
CA VAL A 78 -26.60 -24.70 4.93
C VAL A 78 -27.76 -23.76 4.58
N GLU A 79 -28.18 -22.92 5.53
CA GLU A 79 -29.37 -22.07 5.39
C GLU A 79 -29.03 -20.71 4.75
N THR A 80 -27.84 -20.17 5.03
CA THR A 80 -27.35 -18.91 4.44
C THR A 80 -25.83 -18.93 4.29
N VAL A 81 -25.35 -18.43 3.14
CA VAL A 81 -23.92 -18.18 2.88
C VAL A 81 -23.74 -16.67 2.73
N GLU A 82 -23.35 -15.99 3.80
CA GLU A 82 -23.06 -14.55 3.75
C GLU A 82 -21.63 -14.30 3.27
N LEU A 83 -21.49 -13.75 2.06
CA LEU A 83 -20.24 -13.21 1.56
C LEU A 83 -20.00 -11.82 2.14
N ASN A 84 -19.00 -11.71 3.01
CA ASN A 84 -18.60 -10.43 3.62
C ASN A 84 -18.25 -9.32 2.61
N LYS A 85 -17.98 -9.65 1.34
CA LYS A 85 -17.71 -8.67 0.27
C LYS A 85 -18.87 -7.71 0.06
N ASN A 86 -20.11 -8.19 0.05
CA ASN A 86 -21.25 -7.39 -0.43
C ASN A 86 -21.65 -6.25 0.54
N ARG A 87 -21.21 -6.31 1.80
CA ARG A 87 -21.45 -5.26 2.80
C ARG A 87 -20.53 -4.04 2.62
N TYR A 88 -19.41 -4.19 1.92
CA TYR A 88 -18.40 -3.13 1.76
C TYR A 88 -18.10 -2.78 0.29
N THR A 89 -18.81 -3.35 -0.68
CA THR A 89 -18.64 -3.05 -2.12
C THR A 89 -18.74 -1.55 -2.41
N GLY A 90 -19.68 -0.84 -1.76
CA GLY A 90 -19.81 0.62 -1.89
C GLY A 90 -18.60 1.40 -1.35
N LEU A 91 -18.07 1.01 -0.18
CA LEU A 91 -16.87 1.64 0.40
C LEU A 91 -15.62 1.34 -0.41
N ILE A 92 -15.42 0.09 -0.82
CA ILE A 92 -14.28 -0.32 -1.66
C ILE A 92 -14.34 0.38 -3.02
N GLY A 93 -15.54 0.50 -3.59
CA GLY A 93 -15.80 1.29 -4.81
C GLY A 93 -15.38 2.74 -4.63
N ALA A 94 -15.85 3.42 -3.57
CA ALA A 94 -15.50 4.82 -3.28
C ALA A 94 -13.99 5.01 -3.11
N LEU A 95 -13.31 4.13 -2.35
CA LEU A 95 -11.86 4.13 -2.18
C LEU A 95 -11.12 3.95 -3.51
N SER A 96 -11.63 3.08 -4.39
CA SER A 96 -11.03 2.87 -5.71
C SER A 96 -11.13 4.11 -6.61
N THR A 97 -12.25 4.84 -6.55
CA THR A 97 -12.45 6.09 -7.29
C THR A 97 -11.55 7.20 -6.74
N LEU A 98 -11.45 7.31 -5.42
CA LEU A 98 -10.54 8.24 -4.75
C LEU A 98 -9.08 7.95 -5.12
N ARG A 99 -8.69 6.66 -5.18
CA ARG A 99 -7.35 6.24 -5.61
C ARG A 99 -7.07 6.66 -7.06
N LYS A 100 -8.02 6.51 -7.98
CA LYS A 100 -7.87 6.96 -9.37
C LYS A 100 -7.69 8.48 -9.44
N LEU A 101 -8.46 9.23 -8.66
CA LEU A 101 -8.34 10.69 -8.57
C LEU A 101 -6.96 11.10 -8.03
N ALA A 102 -6.49 10.46 -6.96
CA ALA A 102 -5.16 10.70 -6.40
C ALA A 102 -4.04 10.41 -7.41
N LEU A 103 -4.16 9.32 -8.19
CA LEU A 103 -3.22 8.99 -9.26
C LEU A 103 -3.23 10.05 -10.38
N ALA A 104 -4.40 10.54 -10.77
CA ALA A 104 -4.51 11.61 -11.75
C ALA A 104 -3.86 12.91 -11.27
N LEU A 105 -4.07 13.28 -10.00
CA LEU A 105 -3.42 14.45 -9.40
C LEU A 105 -1.90 14.29 -9.31
N MET A 106 -1.39 13.12 -8.89
CA MET A 106 0.05 12.85 -8.87
C MET A 106 0.68 12.96 -10.26
N ALA A 107 0.01 12.43 -11.30
CA ALA A 107 0.48 12.56 -12.67
C ALA A 107 0.50 14.03 -13.14
N GLY A 108 -0.55 14.80 -12.84
CA GLY A 108 -0.62 16.22 -13.16
C GLY A 108 0.47 17.05 -12.46
N MET A 109 0.68 16.84 -11.15
CA MET A 109 1.74 17.50 -10.40
C MET A 109 3.13 17.15 -10.92
N SER A 110 3.35 15.88 -11.27
CA SER A 110 4.62 15.45 -11.87
C SER A 110 4.89 16.16 -13.21
N ALA A 111 3.87 16.27 -14.07
CA ALA A 111 3.98 16.98 -15.33
C ALA A 111 4.28 18.49 -15.13
N ALA A 112 3.60 19.12 -14.18
CA ALA A 112 3.84 20.52 -13.83
C ALA A 112 5.27 20.74 -13.32
N LEU A 113 5.75 19.88 -12.42
CA LEU A 113 7.13 19.91 -11.90
C LEU A 113 8.15 19.75 -13.03
N ILE A 114 7.95 18.80 -13.95
CA ILE A 114 8.84 18.63 -15.10
C ILE A 114 8.85 19.89 -15.96
N CYS A 115 7.70 20.52 -16.22
CA CYS A 115 7.64 21.76 -16.99
C CYS A 115 8.44 22.89 -16.31
N ILE A 116 8.26 23.06 -15.00
CA ILE A 116 9.00 24.06 -14.21
C ILE A 116 10.50 23.76 -14.23
N LEU A 117 10.90 22.50 -14.03
CA LEU A 117 12.31 22.07 -14.07
C LEU A 117 12.94 22.32 -15.43
N LEU A 118 12.24 21.99 -16.53
CA LEU A 118 12.72 22.26 -17.88
C LEU A 118 12.95 23.75 -18.12
N ASN A 119 12.06 24.60 -17.61
CA ASN A 119 12.25 26.05 -17.70
C ASN A 119 13.45 26.51 -16.88
N HIS A 120 13.60 26.01 -15.65
CA HIS A 120 14.73 26.33 -14.78
C HIS A 120 16.07 25.93 -15.41
N PHE A 121 16.18 24.70 -15.95
CA PHE A 121 17.40 24.22 -16.59
C PHE A 121 17.78 25.00 -17.84
N LYS A 122 16.82 25.52 -18.61
CA LYS A 122 17.10 26.40 -19.76
C LYS A 122 17.81 27.68 -19.32
N LEU A 123 17.30 28.34 -18.28
CA LEU A 123 17.91 29.56 -17.75
C LEU A 123 19.29 29.27 -17.14
N ALA A 124 19.39 28.24 -16.30
CA ALA A 124 20.64 27.87 -15.64
C ALA A 124 21.73 27.46 -16.66
N GLY A 125 21.36 26.71 -17.69
CA GLY A 125 22.27 26.25 -18.73
C GLY A 125 22.92 27.40 -19.52
N ALA A 126 22.21 28.51 -19.75
CA ALA A 126 22.75 29.69 -20.45
C ALA A 126 23.91 30.34 -19.67
N PHE A 127 23.75 30.53 -18.35
CA PHE A 127 24.82 31.04 -17.49
C PHE A 127 26.02 30.09 -17.44
N GLN A 128 25.76 28.78 -17.31
CA GLN A 128 26.81 27.77 -17.25
C GLN A 128 27.56 27.61 -18.58
N ALA A 129 26.92 27.90 -19.72
CA ALA A 129 27.59 27.88 -21.02
C ALA A 129 28.68 28.96 -21.12
N GLN A 130 28.43 30.16 -20.59
CA GLN A 130 29.40 31.26 -20.59
C GLN A 130 30.64 30.93 -19.77
N VAL A 131 30.48 30.41 -18.55
CA VAL A 131 31.59 30.01 -17.66
C VAL A 131 32.42 28.88 -18.28
N ARG A 132 31.76 27.88 -18.89
CA ARG A 132 32.45 26.78 -19.57
C ARG A 132 33.23 27.23 -20.79
N GLY A 133 32.72 28.19 -21.55
CA GLY A 133 33.43 28.80 -22.68
C GLY A 133 34.78 29.36 -22.25
N THR A 134 34.85 30.02 -21.09
CA THR A 134 36.11 30.55 -20.54
C THR A 134 37.06 29.43 -20.11
N LEU A 135 36.58 28.37 -19.43
CA LEU A 135 37.41 27.22 -19.07
C LEU A 135 37.93 26.44 -20.30
N GLY A 136 37.15 26.38 -21.37
CA GLY A 136 37.54 25.73 -22.63
C GLY A 136 38.75 26.42 -23.26
N VAL A 137 38.80 27.75 -23.24
CA VAL A 137 39.93 28.54 -23.75
C VAL A 137 41.21 28.30 -22.95
N LEU A 138 41.09 27.94 -21.66
CA LEU A 138 42.22 27.59 -20.78
C LEU A 138 42.71 26.14 -20.96
N GLY A 139 42.13 25.37 -21.89
CA GLY A 139 42.52 23.98 -22.16
C GLY A 139 42.01 22.97 -21.14
N ALA A 140 40.95 23.30 -20.40
CA ALA A 140 40.36 22.38 -19.42
C ALA A 140 39.88 21.08 -20.08
N ARG A 141 40.21 19.94 -19.47
CA ARG A 141 39.74 18.63 -19.93
C ARG A 141 38.24 18.50 -19.69
N ARG A 142 37.53 17.78 -20.56
CA ARG A 142 36.08 17.54 -20.46
C ARG A 142 35.65 17.01 -19.08
N THR A 143 36.46 16.17 -18.45
CA THR A 143 36.22 15.65 -17.09
C THR A 143 36.32 16.73 -16.01
N GLN A 144 37.26 17.67 -16.13
CA GLN A 144 37.41 18.79 -15.19
C GLN A 144 36.21 19.73 -15.25
N VAL A 145 35.59 19.85 -16.42
CA VAL A 145 34.36 20.62 -16.61
C VAL A 145 33.14 19.86 -16.08
N MET A 146 33.04 18.54 -16.25
CA MET A 146 31.84 17.76 -15.89
C MET A 146 31.77 17.36 -14.41
N LEU A 147 32.91 17.16 -13.75
CA LEU A 147 32.97 16.72 -12.34
C LEU A 147 32.22 17.64 -11.36
N PRO A 148 32.39 18.98 -11.37
CA PRO A 148 31.67 19.85 -10.45
C PRO A 148 30.16 19.79 -10.64
N PHE A 149 29.66 19.68 -11.89
CA PHE A 149 28.22 19.56 -12.16
C PHE A 149 27.65 18.23 -11.66
N ALA A 150 28.39 17.14 -11.80
CA ALA A 150 27.96 15.84 -11.28
C ALA A 150 27.81 15.86 -9.76
N LEU A 151 28.73 16.53 -9.07
CA LEU A 151 28.69 16.72 -7.62
C LEU A 151 27.52 17.61 -7.19
N GLU A 152 27.27 18.71 -7.90
CA GLU A 152 26.14 19.60 -7.64
C GLU A 152 24.80 18.85 -7.75
N GLY A 153 24.59 18.10 -8.83
CA GLY A 153 23.38 17.29 -8.99
C GLY A 153 23.27 16.14 -8.00
N LEU A 154 24.38 15.54 -7.58
CA LEU A 154 24.37 14.53 -6.52
C LEU A 154 23.95 15.12 -5.17
N ILE A 155 24.43 16.32 -4.84
CA ILE A 155 24.07 17.03 -3.60
C ILE A 155 22.59 17.44 -3.63
N GLU A 156 22.12 18.04 -4.72
CA GLU A 156 20.71 18.41 -4.86
C GLU A 156 19.79 17.17 -4.79
N GLY A 157 20.18 16.09 -5.48
CA GLY A 157 19.49 14.80 -5.42
C GLY A 157 19.50 14.16 -4.03
N ALA A 158 20.62 14.28 -3.30
CA ALA A 158 20.72 13.83 -1.91
C ALA A 158 19.78 14.62 -0.99
N VAL A 159 19.77 15.94 -1.11
CA VAL A 159 18.89 16.80 -0.30
C VAL A 159 17.42 16.48 -0.58
N GLY A 160 17.02 16.39 -1.84
CA GLY A 160 15.66 16.00 -2.22
C GLY A 160 15.29 14.60 -1.72
N GLY A 161 16.20 13.64 -1.85
CA GLY A 161 16.02 12.27 -1.39
C GLY A 161 15.88 12.15 0.14
N VAL A 162 16.70 12.89 0.90
CA VAL A 162 16.62 12.95 2.37
C VAL A 162 15.33 13.62 2.83
N LEU A 163 14.91 14.70 2.17
CA LEU A 163 13.64 15.36 2.48
C LEU A 163 12.45 14.41 2.20
N ALA A 164 12.45 13.71 1.06
CA ALA A 164 11.41 12.74 0.73
C ALA A 164 11.38 11.57 1.73
N ALA A 165 12.56 11.05 2.10
CA ALA A 165 12.71 10.01 3.10
C ALA A 165 12.18 10.46 4.48
N GLY A 166 12.54 11.66 4.92
CA GLY A 166 12.05 12.24 6.17
C GLY A 166 10.54 12.42 6.18
N LEU A 167 9.96 12.89 5.07
CA LEU A 167 8.52 13.06 4.93
C LEU A 167 7.77 11.70 4.96
N LEU A 168 8.34 10.67 4.31
CA LEU A 168 7.80 9.31 4.34
C LEU A 168 7.81 8.73 5.76
N LEU A 169 8.91 8.87 6.49
CA LEU A 169 9.02 8.40 7.87
C LEU A 169 8.07 9.17 8.80
N ALA A 170 7.98 10.49 8.66
CA ALA A 170 7.05 11.30 9.43
C ALA A 170 5.59 10.90 9.18
N TYR A 171 5.23 10.67 7.91
CA TYR A 171 3.92 10.14 7.55
C TYR A 171 3.68 8.76 8.17
N GLY A 172 4.66 7.85 8.06
CA GLY A 172 4.61 6.52 8.69
C GLY A 172 4.31 6.60 10.19
N HIS A 173 5.07 7.41 10.93
CA HIS A 173 4.89 7.53 12.39
C HIS A 173 3.54 8.15 12.80
N VAL A 174 3.06 9.17 12.11
CA VAL A 174 1.77 9.82 12.42
C VAL A 174 0.61 8.88 12.13
N PHE A 175 0.67 8.15 11.02
CA PHE A 175 -0.43 7.29 10.58
C PHE A 175 -0.37 5.89 11.20
N GLU A 176 0.78 5.39 11.64
CA GLU A 176 0.89 4.11 12.35
C GLU A 176 -0.02 4.08 13.59
N GLY A 177 -0.07 5.16 14.38
CA GLY A 177 -0.94 5.23 15.56
C GLY A 177 -2.43 5.11 15.21
N GLN A 178 -2.88 5.89 14.21
CA GLN A 178 -4.29 5.90 13.78
C GLN A 178 -4.70 4.61 13.06
N MET A 179 -3.81 4.09 12.22
CA MET A 179 -4.07 2.86 11.48
C MET A 179 -4.07 1.66 12.43
N ASN A 180 -3.14 1.57 13.38
CA ASN A 180 -3.12 0.46 14.34
C ASN A 180 -4.40 0.39 15.17
N GLU A 181 -4.95 1.52 15.60
CA GLU A 181 -6.21 1.56 16.35
C GLU A 181 -7.40 1.07 15.49
N LEU A 182 -7.53 1.58 14.26
CA LEU A 182 -8.58 1.17 13.31
C LEU A 182 -8.48 -0.31 12.89
N PHE A 183 -7.25 -0.80 12.68
CA PHE A 183 -7.00 -2.15 12.17
C PHE A 183 -6.94 -3.22 13.27
N SER A 184 -6.63 -2.84 14.52
CA SER A 184 -6.71 -3.74 15.68
C SER A 184 -8.13 -4.30 15.87
N SER A 185 -9.15 -3.49 15.59
CA SER A 185 -10.57 -3.87 15.67
C SER A 185 -10.97 -4.98 14.70
N ILE A 186 -10.21 -5.21 13.62
CA ILE A 186 -10.47 -6.26 12.62
C ILE A 186 -9.42 -7.39 12.66
N GLY A 187 -8.55 -7.40 13.68
CA GLY A 187 -7.51 -8.41 13.88
C GLY A 187 -6.45 -8.46 12.77
N TYR A 188 -6.41 -7.44 11.91
CA TYR A 188 -5.51 -7.36 10.77
C TYR A 188 -4.37 -6.42 11.15
N HIS A 189 -3.22 -6.94 11.55
CA HIS A 189 -2.04 -6.11 11.73
C HIS A 189 -1.39 -5.99 10.35
N PRO A 190 -1.49 -4.84 9.65
CA PRO A 190 -0.80 -4.73 8.38
C PRO A 190 0.70 -4.89 8.63
N TYR A 191 1.31 -5.73 7.79
CA TYR A 191 2.72 -6.08 7.74
C TYR A 191 3.66 -4.96 8.18
N HIS A 192 4.72 -5.33 8.92
CA HIS A 192 5.87 -4.47 9.22
C HIS A 192 6.50 -3.99 7.90
N PHE A 193 6.02 -2.86 7.39
CA PHE A 193 6.61 -2.21 6.24
C PHE A 193 8.00 -1.76 6.68
N HIS A 194 9.06 -2.22 6.01
CA HIS A 194 10.40 -1.68 6.22
C HIS A 194 10.45 -0.25 5.65
N LEU A 195 9.76 0.69 6.30
CA LEU A 195 9.73 2.12 5.99
C LEU A 195 11.14 2.70 5.90
N ALA A 196 12.03 2.23 6.78
CA ALA A 196 13.46 2.54 6.74
C ALA A 196 14.12 2.10 5.42
N GLY A 197 13.79 0.90 4.91
CA GLY A 197 14.32 0.41 3.64
C GLY A 197 13.86 1.24 2.45
N LEU A 198 12.60 1.66 2.43
CA LEU A 198 12.07 2.56 1.40
C LEU A 198 12.63 3.97 1.50
N ALA A 199 12.84 4.49 2.70
CA ALA A 199 13.48 5.78 2.93
C ALA A 199 14.91 5.78 2.36
N VAL A 200 15.69 4.72 2.62
CA VAL A 200 17.03 4.55 2.04
C VAL A 200 16.96 4.43 0.51
N ALA A 201 16.01 3.66 -0.02
CA ALA A 201 15.82 3.53 -1.46
C ALA A 201 15.46 4.88 -2.12
N LEU A 202 14.59 5.68 -1.49
CA LEU A 202 14.24 7.03 -1.95
C LEU A 202 15.43 7.97 -1.95
N ALA A 203 16.24 7.95 -0.90
CA ALA A 203 17.47 8.72 -0.83
C ALA A 203 18.45 8.32 -1.94
N ALA A 204 18.63 7.01 -2.17
CA ALA A 204 19.48 6.49 -3.24
C ALA A 204 18.98 6.89 -4.63
N VAL A 205 17.67 6.76 -4.89
CA VAL A 205 17.05 7.17 -6.16
C VAL A 205 17.17 8.67 -6.36
N GLY A 206 16.99 9.49 -5.32
CA GLY A 206 17.21 10.93 -5.37
C GLY A 206 18.63 11.29 -5.79
N MET A 207 19.64 10.71 -5.12
CA MET A 207 21.06 10.92 -5.45
C MET A 207 21.39 10.50 -6.90
N LEU A 208 20.94 9.30 -7.30
CA LEU A 208 21.22 8.77 -8.64
C LEU A 208 20.53 9.62 -9.72
N SER A 209 19.27 9.99 -9.51
CA SER A 209 18.52 10.82 -10.48
C SER A 209 19.10 12.22 -10.60
N GLY A 210 19.55 12.85 -9.51
CA GLY A 210 20.22 14.16 -9.54
C GLY A 210 21.58 14.11 -10.24
N MET A 211 22.38 13.06 -9.99
CA MET A 211 23.65 12.85 -10.69
C MET A 211 23.43 12.61 -12.20
N VAL A 212 22.46 11.79 -12.58
CA VAL A 212 22.14 11.52 -14.00
C VAL A 212 21.60 12.78 -14.68
N GLY A 213 20.71 13.52 -14.02
CA GLY A 213 20.11 14.74 -14.56
C GLY A 213 21.15 15.83 -14.83
N SER A 214 22.04 16.08 -13.87
CA SER A 214 23.11 17.08 -14.01
C SER A 214 24.13 16.70 -15.10
N LEU A 215 24.52 15.42 -15.17
CA LEU A 215 25.41 14.92 -16.23
C LEU A 215 24.77 15.03 -17.61
N TRP A 216 23.49 14.71 -17.73
CA TRP A 216 22.75 14.84 -18.99
C TRP A 216 22.67 16.29 -19.46
N ALA A 217 22.37 17.22 -18.55
CA ALA A 217 22.38 18.66 -18.83
C ALA A 217 23.78 19.15 -19.25
N ALA A 218 24.84 18.70 -18.57
CA ALA A 218 26.22 19.05 -18.91
C ALA A 218 26.64 18.49 -20.28
N ALA A 219 26.25 17.25 -20.60
CA ALA A 219 26.61 16.56 -21.85
C ALA A 219 25.94 17.18 -23.08
N ARG A 220 24.67 17.59 -22.97
CA ARG A 220 23.88 18.09 -24.10
C ARG A 220 24.36 19.44 -24.65
N VAL A 221 24.97 20.25 -23.79
CA VAL A 221 25.53 21.56 -24.18
C VAL A 221 26.96 21.44 -24.70
N ALA A 222 27.67 20.34 -24.44
CA ALA A 222 29.02 20.13 -24.96
C ALA A 222 29.05 19.69 -26.44
N THR A 223 27.91 19.30 -27.00
CA THR A 223 27.77 18.82 -28.40
C THR A 223 27.24 19.89 -29.36
N THR A 224 26.91 21.09 -28.87
CA THR A 224 26.46 22.25 -29.64
C THR A 224 27.49 23.36 -29.51
#